data_AF-A0A529Q105-F1
#
_entry.id   AF-A0A529Q105-F1
#
_cell.length_a   1.000
_cell.length_b   1.000
_cell.length_c   1.000
_cell.angle_alpha   90.00
_cell.angle_beta   90.00
_cell.angle_gamma   90.00
#
_symmetry.space_group_name_H-M   'P 1'
#
loop_
_entity.id
_entity.type
_entity.pdbx_description
1 polymer ?
#
loop_
_entity_poly.entity_id
_entity_poly.type
_entity_poly.pdbx_seq_one_letter_code
_entity_poly.pdbx_strand_id
1 'polypeptide(L)'
;VILLMGVGGAAAGGIWIGVVGALRHYRAVNETISSLLMAYIAIALMNHLVEGPLRDPASLNKPSTQPLADIYRIGNIPGMEVHWGLVVGILACVLSWLLIEKTRWGFAARIAGGNVRAAQVQGLA
;
A
#
# COMPACT_ATOMS: atom_id res chain seq x y z
N VAL A 1 -4.84 18.80 -3.12
CA VAL A 1 -5.58 17.60 -3.58
C VAL A 1 -4.67 16.38 -3.74
N ILE A 2 -3.56 16.47 -4.50
CA ILE A 2 -2.63 15.33 -4.70
C ILE A 2 -2.15 14.71 -3.39
N LEU A 3 -1.73 15.53 -2.40
CA LEU A 3 -1.32 15.02 -1.08
C LEU A 3 -2.45 14.29 -0.35
N LEU A 4 -3.69 14.79 -0.42
CA LEU A 4 -4.85 14.14 0.19
C LEU A 4 -5.16 12.80 -0.50
N MET A 5 -5.04 12.74 -1.83
CA MET A 5 -5.18 11.48 -2.58
C MET A 5 -4.09 10.48 -2.19
N GLY A 6 -2.84 10.94 -2.03
CA GLY A 6 -1.73 10.11 -1.58
C GLY A 6 -1.93 9.56 -0.17
N VAL A 7 -2.32 10.41 0.78
CA VAL A 7 -2.61 9.98 2.17
C VAL A 7 -3.81 9.04 2.21
N GLY A 8 -4.86 9.32 1.43
CA GLY A 8 -6.04 8.44 1.32
C GLY A 8 -5.68 7.05 0.79
N GLY A 9 -4.85 6.98 -0.25
CA GLY A 9 -4.34 5.72 -0.78
C GLY A 9 -3.47 4.96 0.22
N ALA A 10 -2.57 5.66 0.92
CA ALA A 10 -1.73 5.07 1.96
C ALA A 10 -2.55 4.52 3.13
N ALA A 11 -3.57 5.25 3.58
CA ALA A 11 -4.46 4.82 4.64
C ALA A 11 -5.29 3.60 4.21
N ALA A 12 -5.88 3.62 3.02
CA ALA A 12 -6.64 2.48 2.50
C ALA A 12 -5.77 1.22 2.37
N GLY A 13 -4.56 1.34 1.80
CA GLY A 13 -3.60 0.24 1.70
C GLY A 13 -3.14 -0.26 3.07
N GLY A 14 -2.88 0.66 4.02
CA GLY A 14 -2.52 0.33 5.39
C GLY A 14 -3.63 -0.42 6.13
N ILE A 15 -4.88 -0.01 5.98
CA ILE A 15 -6.05 -0.72 6.53
C ILE A 15 -6.16 -2.11 5.88
N TRP A 16 -5.98 -2.21 4.56
CA TRP A 16 -6.10 -3.48 3.84
C TRP A 16 -5.06 -4.51 4.30
N ILE A 17 -3.79 -4.11 4.41
CA ILE A 17 -2.72 -4.97 4.92
C ILE A 17 -2.91 -5.22 6.43
N GLY A 18 -3.42 -4.23 7.18
CA GLY A 18 -3.79 -4.39 8.58
C GLY A 18 -4.81 -5.52 8.80
N VAL A 19 -5.78 -5.69 7.89
CA VAL A 19 -6.73 -6.81 7.93
C VAL A 19 -6.01 -8.15 7.75
N VAL A 20 -5.02 -8.25 6.87
CA VAL A 20 -4.19 -9.47 6.72
C VAL A 20 -3.47 -9.80 8.03
N GLY A 21 -2.86 -8.79 8.67
CA GLY A 21 -2.19 -8.95 9.97
C GLY A 21 -3.17 -9.35 11.08
N ALA A 22 -4.39 -8.80 11.09
CA ALA A 22 -5.43 -9.15 12.04
C ALA A 22 -5.92 -10.58 11.85
N LEU A 23 -6.09 -11.06 10.60
CA LEU A 23 -6.47 -12.45 10.31
C LEU A 23 -5.41 -13.44 10.82
N ARG A 24 -4.12 -13.11 10.67
CA ARG A 24 -3.03 -13.87 11.29
C ARG A 24 -3.16 -13.89 12.82
N HIS A 25 -3.34 -12.74 13.45
CA HIS A 25 -3.34 -12.63 14.91
C HIS A 25 -4.56 -13.29 15.56
N TYR A 26 -5.76 -13.04 15.06
CA TYR A 26 -7.01 -13.50 15.68
C TYR A 26 -7.43 -14.89 15.23
N ARG A 27 -7.13 -15.30 14.00
CA ARG A 27 -7.60 -16.56 13.42
C ARG A 27 -6.49 -17.55 13.12
N ALA A 28 -5.24 -17.23 13.46
CA ALA A 28 -4.06 -18.07 13.21
C ALA A 28 -3.95 -18.53 11.73
N VAL A 29 -4.46 -17.72 10.80
CA VAL A 29 -4.41 -18.02 9.36
C VAL A 29 -2.97 -17.84 8.89
N ASN A 30 -2.51 -18.72 8.00
CA ASN A 30 -1.20 -18.58 7.37
C ASN A 30 -1.11 -17.23 6.64
N GLU A 31 -0.13 -16.42 7.02
CA GLU A 31 0.10 -15.08 6.51
C GLU A 31 0.25 -15.05 5.00
N THR A 32 1.00 -16.01 4.44
CA THR A 32 1.23 -16.12 2.99
C THR A 32 -0.06 -16.37 2.23
N ILE A 33 -0.94 -17.23 2.76
CA ILE A 33 -2.22 -17.55 2.13
C ILE A 33 -3.17 -16.35 2.27
N SER A 34 -3.26 -15.76 3.46
CA SER A 34 -4.15 -14.62 3.70
C SER A 34 -3.77 -13.40 2.86
N SER A 35 -2.47 -13.10 2.72
CA SER A 35 -1.99 -11.97 1.91
C SER A 35 -2.28 -12.20 0.42
N LEU A 36 -2.07 -13.42 -0.07
CA LEU A 36 -2.30 -13.78 -1.45
C LEU A 36 -3.79 -13.74 -1.82
N LEU A 37 -4.66 -14.30 -0.97
CA LEU A 37 -6.11 -14.23 -1.18
C LEU A 37 -6.64 -12.78 -1.09
N MET A 38 -6.17 -12.00 -0.12
CA MET A 38 -6.54 -10.58 0.00
C MET A 38 -6.05 -9.75 -1.19
N ALA A 39 -4.91 -10.10 -1.80
CA ALA A 39 -4.45 -9.47 -3.03
C ALA A 39 -5.40 -9.78 -4.20
N TYR A 40 -5.86 -11.03 -4.35
CA TYR A 40 -6.84 -11.37 -5.38
C TYR A 40 -8.17 -10.64 -5.17
N ILE A 41 -8.65 -10.53 -3.94
CA ILE A 41 -9.87 -9.75 -3.63
C ILE A 41 -9.67 -8.28 -4.00
N ALA A 42 -8.52 -7.69 -3.68
CA ALA A 42 -8.22 -6.30 -4.04
C ALA A 42 -8.23 -6.09 -5.56
N ILE A 43 -7.63 -7.00 -6.33
CA ILE A 43 -7.63 -6.95 -7.80
C ILE A 43 -9.07 -7.09 -8.34
N ALA A 44 -9.84 -8.03 -7.81
CA ALA A 44 -11.23 -8.23 -8.23
C ALA A 44 -12.10 -7.01 -7.94
N LEU A 45 -11.96 -6.40 -6.76
CA LEU A 45 -12.65 -5.17 -6.39
C LEU A 45 -12.23 -3.99 -7.29
N MET A 46 -10.93 -3.85 -7.55
CA MET A 46 -10.42 -2.83 -8.47
C MET A 46 -11.04 -2.99 -9.86
N ASN A 47 -11.03 -4.20 -10.42
CA ASN A 47 -11.62 -4.46 -11.74
C ASN A 47 -13.13 -4.17 -11.73
N HIS A 48 -13.85 -4.59 -10.68
CA HIS A 48 -15.28 -4.31 -10.56
C HIS A 48 -15.57 -2.80 -10.54
N LEU A 49 -14.76 -2.02 -9.83
CA LEU A 49 -14.92 -0.56 -9.78
C LEU A 49 -14.60 0.10 -11.12
N VAL A 50 -13.53 -0.33 -11.79
CA VAL A 50 -13.06 0.21 -13.09
C VAL A 50 -14.02 -0.14 -14.23
N GLU A 51 -14.59 -1.35 -14.22
CA GLU A 51 -15.51 -1.82 -15.26
C GLU A 51 -16.96 -1.41 -15.00
N GLY A 52 -17.33 -1.14 -13.75
CA GLY A 52 -18.67 -0.74 -13.33
C GLY A 52 -18.80 0.77 -13.11
N PRO A 53 -18.92 1.23 -11.85
CA PRO A 53 -19.36 2.59 -11.52
C PRO A 53 -18.38 3.71 -11.92
N LEU A 54 -17.08 3.41 -12.03
CA LEU A 54 -16.06 4.41 -12.40
C LEU A 54 -15.69 4.35 -13.88
N ARG A 55 -16.37 3.51 -14.66
CA ARG A 55 -16.08 3.33 -16.08
C ARG A 55 -16.31 4.64 -16.84
N ASP A 56 -15.31 5.04 -17.63
CA ASP A 56 -15.48 6.14 -18.57
C ASP A 56 -16.40 5.71 -19.74
N PRO A 57 -17.56 6.35 -19.93
CA PRO A 57 -18.45 6.06 -21.06
C PRO A 57 -17.81 6.38 -22.43
N ALA A 58 -16.74 7.18 -22.48
CA ALA A 58 -16.03 7.50 -23.72
C ALA A 58 -15.00 6.43 -24.14
N SER A 59 -14.61 5.52 -23.23
CA SER A 59 -13.65 4.46 -23.54
C SER A 59 -14.36 3.15 -23.92
N LEU A 60 -14.58 2.94 -25.23
CA LEU A 60 -15.24 1.73 -25.74
C LEU A 60 -14.32 0.50 -25.78
N ASN A 61 -13.00 0.68 -25.94
CA ASN A 61 -12.08 -0.42 -26.22
C ASN A 61 -11.27 -0.90 -24.99
N LYS A 62 -11.24 -0.13 -23.89
CA LYS A 62 -10.52 -0.50 -22.66
C LYS A 62 -11.27 0.02 -21.43
N PRO A 63 -11.65 -0.82 -20.46
CA PRO A 63 -12.20 -0.33 -19.21
C PRO A 63 -11.14 0.49 -18.49
N SER A 64 -11.36 1.79 -18.42
CA SER A 64 -10.50 2.75 -17.73
C SER A 64 -11.39 3.76 -17.02
N THR A 65 -10.87 4.29 -15.90
CA THR A 65 -11.51 5.43 -15.25
C THR A 65 -11.34 6.69 -16.08
N GLN A 66 -12.20 7.69 -15.83
CA GLN A 66 -12.09 8.98 -16.50
C GLN A 66 -10.70 9.58 -16.27
N PRO A 67 -10.06 10.14 -17.32
CA PRO A 67 -8.76 10.76 -17.20
C PRO A 67 -8.81 11.93 -16.21
N LEU A 68 -7.90 11.91 -15.24
CA LEU A 68 -7.75 13.02 -14.28
C LEU A 68 -7.37 14.30 -15.03
N ALA A 69 -7.94 15.45 -14.64
CA ALA A 69 -7.55 16.75 -15.18
C ALA A 69 -6.05 17.00 -14.95
N ASP A 70 -5.37 17.67 -15.90
CA ASP A 70 -3.91 17.82 -15.88
C ASP A 70 -3.38 18.53 -14.62
N ILE A 71 -4.20 19.38 -13.99
CA ILE A 71 -3.90 20.07 -12.74
C ILE A 71 -3.70 19.09 -11.56
N TYR A 72 -4.32 17.91 -11.63
CA TYR A 72 -4.22 16.86 -10.61
C TYR A 72 -3.18 15.78 -10.92
N ARG A 73 -2.49 15.88 -12.06
CA ARG A 73 -1.44 14.93 -12.45
C ARG A 73 -0.10 15.37 -11.88
N ILE A 74 0.72 14.41 -11.49
CA ILE A 74 2.12 14.68 -11.11
C ILE A 74 2.88 14.96 -12.40
N GLY A 75 3.57 16.11 -12.46
CA GLY A 75 4.33 16.51 -13.64
C GLY A 75 5.43 15.51 -14.00
N ASN A 76 5.80 15.50 -15.29
CA ASN A 76 6.89 14.69 -15.81
C ASN A 76 8.26 15.30 -15.50
N ILE A 77 9.26 14.44 -15.41
CA ILE A 77 10.66 14.83 -15.28
C ILE A 77 11.10 15.43 -16.63
N PRO A 78 11.72 16.62 -16.65
CA PRO A 78 12.16 17.23 -17.90
C PRO A 78 13.13 16.29 -18.65
N GLY A 79 12.75 15.89 -19.87
CA GLY A 79 13.54 14.97 -20.71
C GLY A 79 13.18 13.48 -20.59
N MET A 80 12.19 13.10 -19.76
CA MET A 80 11.69 11.72 -19.67
C MET A 80 10.15 11.70 -19.61
N GLU A 81 9.52 10.66 -20.16
CA GLU A 81 8.07 10.41 -20.00
C GLU A 81 7.71 9.84 -18.61
N VAL A 82 8.57 10.07 -17.61
CA VAL A 82 8.44 9.55 -16.25
C VAL A 82 7.97 10.68 -15.33
N HIS A 83 6.94 10.42 -14.53
CA HIS A 83 6.43 11.36 -13.55
C HIS A 83 7.34 11.48 -12.32
N TRP A 84 7.35 12.64 -11.67
CA TRP A 84 8.08 12.87 -10.40
C TRP A 84 7.66 11.93 -9.26
N GLY A 85 6.52 11.23 -9.39
CA GLY A 85 6.10 10.18 -8.48
C GLY A 85 7.11 9.03 -8.32
N LEU A 86 7.99 8.79 -9.32
CA LEU A 86 9.06 7.79 -9.19
C LEU A 86 10.06 8.19 -8.11
N VAL A 87 10.47 9.46 -8.10
CA VAL A 87 11.42 9.98 -7.10
C VAL A 87 10.81 9.92 -5.71
N VAL A 88 9.53 10.27 -5.58
CA VAL A 88 8.78 10.16 -4.31
C VAL A 88 8.71 8.69 -3.85
N GLY A 89 8.49 7.75 -4.78
CA GLY A 89 8.47 6.32 -4.48
C GLY A 89 9.82 5.81 -3.98
N ILE A 90 10.92 6.19 -4.64
CA ILE A 90 12.28 5.85 -4.19
C ILE A 90 12.53 6.40 -2.78
N LEU A 91 12.18 7.67 -2.55
CA LEU A 91 12.30 8.29 -1.23
C LEU A 91 11.48 7.52 -0.18
N ALA A 92 10.25 7.14 -0.49
CA ALA A 92 9.40 6.35 0.39
C ALA A 92 9.99 4.97 0.72
N CYS A 93 10.61 4.29 -0.26
CA CYS A 93 11.32 3.03 -0.04
C CYS A 93 12.51 3.22 0.92
N VAL A 94 13.34 4.24 0.69
CA VAL A 94 14.50 4.54 1.55
C VAL A 94 14.04 4.91 2.97
N LEU A 95 13.00 5.73 3.10
CA LEU A 95 12.42 6.09 4.39
C LEU A 95 11.84 4.87 5.12
N SER A 96 11.15 3.99 4.41
CA SER A 96 10.61 2.74 4.99
C SER A 96 11.74 1.82 5.45
N TRP A 97 12.81 1.70 4.66
CA TRP A 97 14.00 0.93 5.06
C TRP A 97 14.67 1.52 6.31
N LEU A 98 14.88 2.83 6.36
CA LEU A 98 15.43 3.49 7.55
C LEU A 98 14.53 3.31 8.77
N LEU A 99 13.20 3.44 8.59
CA LEU A 99 12.23 3.25 9.66
C LEU A 99 12.29 1.83 10.22
N ILE A 100 12.28 0.81 9.36
CA ILE A 100 12.28 -0.59 9.80
C ILE A 100 13.64 -0.99 10.36
N GLU A 101 14.73 -0.61 9.70
CA GLU A 101 16.07 -1.16 9.99
C GLU A 101 16.87 -0.35 11.02
N LYS A 102 16.64 0.96 11.09
CA LYS A 102 17.46 1.87 11.93
C LYS A 102 16.72 2.43 13.14
N THR A 103 15.41 2.18 13.29
CA THR A 103 14.65 2.73 14.44
C THR A 103 14.22 1.66 15.43
N ARG A 104 14.02 2.10 16.69
CA ARG A 104 13.49 1.26 17.78
C ARG A 104 12.09 0.71 17.46
N TRP A 105 11.28 1.46 16.73
CA TRP A 105 9.93 1.06 16.32
C TRP A 105 9.97 -0.11 15.34
N GLY A 106 10.84 -0.04 14.33
CA GLY A 106 11.05 -1.13 13.38
C GLY A 106 11.60 -2.40 14.04
N PHE A 107 12.54 -2.22 14.97
CA PHE A 107 13.06 -3.31 15.79
C PHE A 107 11.96 -4.00 16.62
N ALA A 108 11.14 -3.21 17.32
CA ALA A 108 10.01 -3.72 18.10
C ALA A 108 9.00 -4.49 17.22
N ALA A 109 8.66 -3.95 16.05
CA ALA A 109 7.72 -4.59 15.12
C ALA A 109 8.22 -5.96 14.64
N ARG A 110 9.51 -6.11 14.31
CA ARG A 110 10.08 -7.39 13.87
C ARG A 110 10.13 -8.43 14.98
N ILE A 111 10.48 -8.03 16.19
CA ILE A 111 10.64 -8.97 17.31
C ILE A 111 9.28 -9.43 17.84
N ALA A 112 8.30 -8.51 17.94
CA ALA A 112 6.93 -8.85 18.32
C ALA A 112 6.29 -9.86 17.34
N GLY A 113 6.62 -9.78 16.05
CA GLY A 113 6.11 -10.71 15.03
C GLY A 113 6.72 -12.12 15.08
N GLY A 114 7.97 -12.25 15.57
CA GLY A 114 8.77 -13.48 15.47
C GLY A 114 8.83 -14.34 16.74
N ASN A 115 9.02 -13.74 17.93
CA ASN A 115 9.05 -14.49 19.19
C ASN A 115 8.82 -13.58 20.41
N VAL A 116 7.65 -13.70 21.05
CA VAL A 116 7.25 -12.92 22.22
C VAL A 116 8.25 -13.06 23.38
N ARG A 117 8.86 -14.24 23.57
CA ARG A 117 9.89 -14.44 24.62
C ARG A 117 11.16 -13.63 24.35
N ALA A 118 11.57 -13.50 23.08
CA ALA A 118 12.72 -12.68 22.71
C ALA A 118 12.43 -11.18 22.86
N ALA A 119 11.17 -10.76 22.64
CA ALA A 119 10.71 -9.39 22.88
C ALA A 119 10.86 -9.00 24.36
N GLN A 120 10.35 -9.86 25.25
CA GLN A 120 10.35 -9.65 26.70
C GLN A 120 11.77 -9.59 27.28
N VAL A 121 12.69 -10.45 26.79
CA VAL A 121 14.10 -10.44 27.21
C VAL A 121 14.82 -9.14 26.83
N GLN A 122 14.35 -8.44 25.80
CA GLN A 122 14.91 -7.16 25.36
C GLN A 122 14.15 -5.93 25.91
N GLY A 123 13.23 -6.13 26.85
CA GLY A 123 12.50 -5.03 27.50
C GLY A 123 11.35 -4.44 26.67
N LEU A 124 10.93 -5.14 25.60
CA LEU A 124 9.71 -4.85 24.87
C LEU A 124 8.58 -5.66 25.53
N ALA A 125 7.61 -4.97 26.15
CA ALA A 125 6.51 -5.57 26.91
C ALA A 125 5.58 -6.42 26.05
#